data_AF-A0A845D1G9-F1
#
_entry.id   AF-A0A845D1G9-F1
#
_cell.length_a   1.000
_cell.length_b   1.000
_cell.length_c   1.000
_cell.angle_alpha   90.00
_cell.angle_beta   90.00
_cell.angle_gamma   90.00
#
_symmetry.space_group_name_H-M   'P 1'
#
loop_
_entity.id
_entity.type
_entity.pdbx_description
1 polymer ?
#
loop_
_entity_poly.entity_id
_entity_poly.type
_entity_poly.pdbx_seq_one_letter_code
_entity_poly.pdbx_strand_id
1 'polypeptide(L)'
;MMKPILSPWSEEFEDFARAIDRSAIVVAPFITARPLQRFVSLLDSCSHPRISLITNLAVDSLLQGSVDGNAIAEFCRMIPTATVRHLPGLHAKAYVADEHMAIITSGNLTLDSLYRNYEYGIQIHDPTIVRRIARDLQDYGSLGASVSLEEMDHIADVAATLRDKHSRKLNSARINLRQEFEIQLESVRESLMRLRGKPGESTNAIFARTILYLLKNKSLTTREMHPLIQNIHPDLCDDQIDRIINGIQFGKEWKHRVRGAQVDLRRKGLIELVNGHWQLV
;
A
#
# COMPACT_ATOMS: atom_id res chain seq x y z
N MET A 1 14.05 2.64 21.16
CA MET A 1 13.45 3.85 20.54
C MET A 1 12.31 3.42 19.63
N MET A 2 11.22 4.19 19.55
CA MET A 2 10.12 3.94 18.60
C MET A 2 9.98 5.15 17.67
N LYS A 3 9.75 4.91 16.38
CA LYS A 3 9.60 5.93 15.33
C LYS A 3 8.31 5.65 14.54
N PRO A 4 7.44 6.64 14.31
CA PRO A 4 6.29 6.46 13.41
C PRO A 4 6.74 6.25 11.97
N ILE A 5 6.01 5.42 11.24
CA ILE A 5 6.17 5.18 9.80
C ILE A 5 4.97 5.79 9.09
N LEU A 6 5.23 6.65 8.10
CA LEU A 6 4.22 7.33 7.29
C LEU A 6 4.32 6.85 5.85
N SER A 7 3.20 6.84 5.13
CA SER A 7 3.25 6.58 3.69
C SER A 7 3.89 7.71 2.88
N PRO A 8 4.57 7.38 1.77
CA PRO A 8 4.98 6.02 1.38
C PRO A 8 6.11 5.52 2.29
N TRP A 9 6.12 4.22 2.59
CA TRP A 9 7.05 3.63 3.57
C TRP A 9 8.05 2.65 2.95
N SER A 10 8.29 2.79 1.64
CA SER A 10 9.28 1.98 0.93
C SER A 10 10.68 2.17 1.50
N GLU A 11 11.05 3.39 1.90
CA GLU A 11 12.39 3.67 2.46
C GLU A 11 12.60 2.92 3.79
N GLU A 12 11.62 2.95 4.71
CA GLU A 12 11.66 2.18 5.94
C GLU A 12 11.71 0.67 5.69
N PHE A 13 11.05 0.17 4.65
CA PHE A 13 11.15 -1.24 4.26
C PHE A 13 12.54 -1.59 3.70
N GLU A 14 13.16 -0.70 2.93
CA GLU A 14 14.52 -0.94 2.44
C GLU A 14 15.56 -0.90 3.57
N ASP A 15 15.42 0.03 4.52
CA ASP A 15 16.26 0.10 5.71
C ASP A 15 16.10 -1.13 6.59
N PHE A 16 14.86 -1.63 6.73
CA PHE A 16 14.60 -2.92 7.35
C PHE A 16 15.34 -4.06 6.66
N ALA A 17 15.29 -4.14 5.32
CA ALA A 17 15.95 -5.20 4.57
C ALA A 17 17.48 -5.17 4.74
N ARG A 18 18.07 -3.97 4.71
CA ARG A 18 19.52 -3.76 4.90
C ARG A 18 20.00 -4.04 6.31
N ALA A 19 19.11 -3.97 7.31
CA ALA A 19 19.45 -4.21 8.71
C ALA A 19 19.53 -5.70 9.07
N ILE A 20 19.15 -6.61 8.18
CA ILE A 20 19.15 -8.05 8.44
C ILE A 20 20.57 -8.59 8.35
N ASP A 21 21.10 -9.09 9.47
CA ASP A 21 22.40 -9.79 9.52
C ASP A 21 22.23 -11.31 9.58
N ARG A 22 21.38 -11.82 10.50
CA ARG A 22 21.30 -13.26 10.81
C ARG A 22 19.97 -13.88 10.46
N SER A 23 18.89 -13.15 10.66
CA SER A 23 17.54 -13.66 10.53
C SER A 23 16.49 -12.57 10.33
N ALA A 24 15.40 -12.93 9.66
CA ALA A 24 14.24 -12.08 9.55
C ALA A 24 12.94 -12.88 9.69
N ILE A 25 11.91 -12.23 10.22
CA ILE A 25 10.54 -12.73 10.21
C ILE A 25 9.71 -11.73 9.41
N VAL A 26 9.07 -12.21 8.34
CA VAL A 26 8.22 -11.40 7.46
C VAL A 26 6.82 -11.97 7.53
N VAL A 27 5.90 -11.19 8.10
CA VAL A 27 4.50 -11.59 8.30
C VAL A 27 3.62 -10.66 7.49
N ALA A 28 2.96 -11.19 6.46
CA ALA A 28 1.96 -10.44 5.70
C ALA A 28 1.01 -11.41 4.98
N PRO A 29 -0.31 -11.16 4.99
CA PRO A 29 -1.25 -11.99 4.24
C PRO A 29 -1.11 -11.83 2.73
N PHE A 30 -0.69 -10.65 2.26
CA PHE A 30 -0.55 -10.33 0.84
C PHE A 30 0.90 -9.99 0.51
N ILE A 31 1.42 -10.65 -0.53
CA ILE A 31 2.81 -10.57 -0.95
C ILE A 31 2.84 -10.59 -2.47
N THR A 32 3.40 -9.55 -3.10
CA THR A 32 3.55 -9.50 -4.57
C THR A 32 5.01 -9.52 -5.00
N ALA A 33 5.25 -9.87 -6.28
CA ALA A 33 6.58 -10.13 -6.80
C ALA A 33 7.58 -8.99 -6.60
N ARG A 34 7.21 -7.75 -6.95
CA ARG A 34 8.15 -6.62 -6.97
C ARG A 34 8.75 -6.28 -5.60
N PRO A 35 7.94 -6.11 -4.53
CA PRO A 35 8.49 -5.94 -3.19
C PRO A 35 9.40 -7.09 -2.74
N LEU A 36 9.02 -8.33 -3.05
CA LEU A 36 9.78 -9.51 -2.66
C LEU A 36 11.13 -9.59 -3.41
N GLN A 37 11.14 -9.31 -4.71
CA GLN A 37 12.36 -9.19 -5.51
C GLN A 37 13.26 -8.06 -5.00
N ARG A 38 12.67 -6.90 -4.66
CA ARG A 38 13.41 -5.77 -4.08
C ARG A 38 14.02 -6.16 -2.73
N PHE A 39 13.28 -6.86 -1.89
CA PHE A 39 13.74 -7.37 -0.60
C PHE A 39 14.99 -8.25 -0.78
N VAL A 40 14.95 -9.24 -1.68
CA VAL A 40 16.11 -10.09 -1.98
C VAL A 40 17.31 -9.27 -2.48
N SER A 41 17.08 -8.28 -3.34
CA SER A 41 18.15 -7.42 -3.89
C SER A 41 18.88 -6.56 -2.85
N LEU A 42 18.28 -6.38 -1.66
CA LEU A 42 18.82 -5.54 -0.59
C LEU A 42 19.53 -6.34 0.50
N LEU A 43 19.38 -7.66 0.51
CA LEU A 43 20.08 -8.53 1.45
C LEU A 43 21.56 -8.62 1.08
N ASP A 44 22.42 -8.65 2.09
CA ASP A 44 23.84 -8.92 1.87
C ASP A 44 24.01 -10.38 1.41
N SER A 45 24.48 -10.55 0.17
CA SER A 45 24.69 -11.85 -0.46
C SER A 45 25.68 -12.75 0.29
N CYS A 46 26.53 -12.18 1.15
CA CYS A 46 27.47 -12.95 1.97
C CYS A 46 26.84 -13.51 3.25
N SER A 47 25.78 -12.87 3.77
CA SER A 47 25.24 -13.14 5.11
C SER A 47 24.33 -14.39 5.21
N HIS A 48 23.76 -14.85 4.09
CA HIS A 48 22.86 -16.02 4.02
C HIS A 48 21.85 -16.10 5.20
N PRO A 49 21.03 -15.05 5.42
CA PRO A 49 20.22 -14.95 6.63
C PRO A 49 19.10 -15.99 6.62
N ARG A 50 18.65 -16.40 7.81
CA ARG A 50 17.46 -17.26 7.96
C ARG A 50 16.19 -16.43 7.86
N ILE A 51 15.34 -16.70 6.88
CA ILE A 51 14.12 -15.91 6.68
C ILE A 51 12.87 -16.77 6.94
N SER A 52 12.00 -16.31 7.82
CA SER A 52 10.71 -16.92 8.09
C SER A 52 9.60 -16.08 7.46
N LEU A 53 9.02 -16.57 6.38
CA LEU A 53 7.88 -15.97 5.70
C LEU A 53 6.58 -16.60 6.21
N ILE A 54 5.74 -15.80 6.88
CA ILE A 54 4.43 -16.24 7.39
C ILE A 54 3.36 -15.52 6.57
N THR A 55 2.56 -16.28 5.82
CA THR A 55 1.61 -15.73 4.86
C THR A 55 0.33 -16.55 4.76
N ASN A 56 -0.68 -16.03 4.07
CA ASN A 56 -1.94 -16.72 3.83
C ASN A 56 -2.05 -17.11 2.34
N LEU A 57 -1.73 -18.36 2.00
CA LEU A 57 -1.86 -18.94 0.66
C LEU A 57 -3.32 -19.30 0.30
N ALA A 58 -4.28 -18.50 0.73
CA ALA A 58 -5.69 -18.70 0.37
C ALA A 58 -5.87 -18.70 -1.15
N VAL A 59 -6.63 -19.68 -1.66
CA VAL A 59 -6.86 -19.88 -3.10
C VAL A 59 -7.34 -18.59 -3.77
N ASP A 60 -8.30 -17.88 -3.19
CA ASP A 60 -8.82 -16.64 -3.76
C ASP A 60 -7.74 -15.55 -3.89
N SER A 61 -6.82 -15.46 -2.92
CA SER A 61 -5.73 -14.49 -2.94
C SER A 61 -4.69 -14.82 -4.02
N LEU A 62 -4.41 -16.11 -4.20
CA LEU A 62 -3.59 -16.62 -5.30
C LEU A 62 -4.25 -16.37 -6.66
N LEU A 63 -5.57 -16.58 -6.80
CA LEU A 63 -6.27 -16.36 -8.06
C LEU A 63 -6.38 -14.87 -8.42
N GLN A 64 -6.60 -14.00 -7.44
CA GLN A 64 -6.71 -12.55 -7.61
C GLN A 64 -5.34 -11.86 -7.77
N GLY A 65 -4.24 -12.54 -7.41
CA GLY A 65 -2.88 -12.00 -7.50
C GLY A 65 -2.47 -11.07 -6.36
N SER A 66 -3.23 -11.06 -5.25
CA SER A 66 -2.81 -10.40 -4.01
C SER A 66 -1.71 -11.18 -3.28
N VAL A 67 -1.59 -12.48 -3.57
CA VAL A 67 -0.44 -13.33 -3.22
C VAL A 67 0.14 -13.91 -4.51
N ASP A 68 1.43 -13.71 -4.72
CA ASP A 68 2.15 -14.23 -5.88
C ASP A 68 2.93 -15.50 -5.54
N GLY A 69 2.31 -16.66 -5.80
CA GLY A 69 2.92 -17.96 -5.51
C GLY A 69 4.23 -18.21 -6.28
N ASN A 70 4.32 -17.74 -7.54
CA ASN A 70 5.55 -17.86 -8.33
C ASN A 70 6.69 -17.05 -7.72
N ALA A 71 6.40 -15.83 -7.26
CA ALA A 71 7.41 -15.00 -6.61
C ALA A 71 7.89 -15.60 -5.28
N ILE A 72 6.99 -16.20 -4.51
CA ILE A 72 7.36 -16.88 -3.25
C ILE A 72 8.22 -18.12 -3.54
N ALA A 73 7.88 -18.91 -4.55
CA ALA A 73 8.71 -20.04 -4.98
C ALA A 73 10.11 -19.59 -5.44
N GLU A 74 10.19 -18.55 -6.27
CA GLU A 74 11.45 -17.96 -6.72
C GLU A 74 12.28 -17.45 -5.54
N PHE A 75 11.65 -16.77 -4.58
CA PHE A 75 12.28 -16.32 -3.34
C PHE A 75 12.90 -17.48 -2.55
N CYS A 76 12.20 -18.61 -2.39
CA CYS A 76 12.72 -19.80 -1.71
C CYS A 76 13.92 -20.42 -2.45
N ARG A 77 13.98 -20.33 -3.78
CA ARG A 77 15.15 -20.80 -4.55
C ARG A 77 16.35 -19.88 -4.39
N MET A 78 16.11 -18.57 -4.34
CA MET A 78 17.17 -17.56 -4.14
C MET A 78 17.73 -17.58 -2.72
N ILE A 79 16.92 -17.97 -1.74
CA ILE A 79 17.31 -18.01 -0.33
C ILE A 79 16.98 -19.41 0.23
N PRO A 80 17.87 -20.40 0.09
CA PRO A 80 17.62 -21.77 0.53
C PRO A 80 17.39 -21.92 2.04
N THR A 81 17.80 -20.93 2.84
CA THR A 81 17.56 -20.83 4.29
C THR A 81 16.19 -20.24 4.63
N ALA A 82 15.40 -19.84 3.63
CA ALA A 82 14.06 -19.34 3.82
C ALA A 82 13.07 -20.47 4.13
N THR A 83 12.10 -20.16 4.98
CA THR A 83 10.99 -21.05 5.33
C THR A 83 9.68 -20.32 5.07
N VAL A 84 8.68 -21.04 4.55
CA VAL A 84 7.35 -20.49 4.29
C VAL A 84 6.34 -21.22 5.16
N ARG A 85 5.46 -20.45 5.80
CA ARG A 85 4.35 -20.98 6.58
C ARG A 85 3.03 -20.39 6.08
N HIS A 86 2.11 -21.27 5.76
CA HIS A 86 0.72 -20.94 5.47
C HIS A 86 -0.07 -20.87 6.79
N LEU A 87 -0.62 -19.69 7.10
CA LEU A 87 -1.49 -19.47 8.25
C LEU A 87 -2.85 -18.90 7.78
N PRO A 88 -3.92 -19.71 7.78
CA PRO A 88 -5.27 -19.24 7.53
C PRO A 88 -5.70 -18.14 8.50
N GLY A 89 -6.44 -17.14 8.02
CA GLY A 89 -6.94 -16.04 8.84
C GLY A 89 -5.86 -15.02 9.26
N LEU A 90 -4.61 -15.17 8.79
CA LEU A 90 -3.57 -14.19 9.03
C LEU A 90 -4.01 -12.82 8.48
N HIS A 91 -3.89 -11.78 9.32
CA HIS A 91 -4.11 -10.39 8.92
C HIS A 91 -3.01 -9.44 9.40
N ALA A 92 -2.12 -9.91 10.29
CA ALA A 92 -1.00 -9.10 10.79
C ALA A 92 -0.06 -8.70 9.65
N LYS A 93 0.52 -7.50 9.75
CA LYS A 93 1.67 -7.10 8.94
C LYS A 93 2.78 -6.65 9.89
N ALA A 94 3.79 -7.50 9.98
CA ALA A 94 4.88 -7.31 10.91
C ALA A 94 6.18 -7.83 10.30
N TYR A 95 7.26 -7.10 10.53
CA TYR A 95 8.56 -7.38 9.96
C TYR A 95 9.58 -7.28 11.09
N VAL A 96 10.40 -8.29 11.30
CA VAL A 96 11.44 -8.31 12.35
C VAL A 96 12.77 -8.65 11.72
N ALA A 97 13.78 -7.81 11.96
CA ALA A 97 15.16 -8.01 11.55
C ALA A 97 15.98 -8.29 12.80
N ASP A 98 16.51 -9.52 12.84
CA ASP A 98 17.17 -10.13 13.98
C ASP A 98 16.37 -9.97 15.27
N GLU A 99 16.98 -9.32 16.28
CA GLU A 99 16.34 -9.01 17.56
C GLU A 99 16.46 -7.51 17.91
N HIS A 100 16.71 -6.66 16.90
CA HIS A 100 17.04 -5.24 17.12
C HIS A 100 16.17 -4.25 16.33
N MET A 101 15.39 -4.72 15.35
CA MET A 101 14.43 -3.88 14.64
C MET A 101 13.12 -4.65 14.39
N ALA A 102 11.99 -4.03 14.69
CA ALA A 102 10.67 -4.51 14.27
C ALA A 102 9.87 -3.38 13.63
N ILE A 103 9.04 -3.71 12.64
CA ILE A 103 8.04 -2.84 12.03
C ILE A 103 6.68 -3.49 12.23
N ILE A 104 5.74 -2.74 12.81
CA ILE A 104 4.32 -3.09 12.85
C ILE A 104 3.57 -2.04 12.03
N THR A 105 2.79 -2.46 11.04
CA THR A 105 2.17 -1.54 10.08
C THR A 105 0.82 -2.07 9.58
N SER A 106 0.02 -1.20 8.97
CA SER A 106 -1.12 -1.59 8.15
C SER A 106 -0.71 -2.10 6.76
N GLY A 107 0.52 -1.82 6.32
CA GLY A 107 1.02 -2.13 4.98
C GLY A 107 1.42 -3.59 4.78
N ASN A 108 0.85 -4.23 3.76
CA ASN A 108 1.27 -5.55 3.28
C ASN A 108 2.58 -5.45 2.48
N LEU A 109 3.17 -6.61 2.14
CA LEU A 109 4.34 -6.68 1.27
C LEU A 109 3.92 -6.61 -0.21
N THR A 110 3.23 -5.53 -0.57
CA THR A 110 2.72 -5.29 -1.92
C THR A 110 3.21 -3.95 -2.46
N LEU A 111 3.31 -3.83 -3.78
CA LEU A 111 3.77 -2.60 -4.42
C LEU A 111 2.90 -1.39 -4.02
N ASP A 112 1.57 -1.56 -4.02
CA ASP A 112 0.68 -0.46 -3.66
C ASP A 112 0.80 -0.10 -2.17
N SER A 113 0.96 -1.07 -1.26
CA SER A 113 1.19 -0.76 0.16
C SER A 113 2.49 0.01 0.40
N LEU A 114 3.58 -0.32 -0.29
CA LEU A 114 4.86 0.38 -0.10
C LEU A 114 4.87 1.81 -0.67
N TYR A 115 4.21 2.03 -1.82
CA TYR A 115 4.39 3.26 -2.61
C TYR A 115 3.15 4.14 -2.75
N ARG A 116 1.95 3.64 -2.47
CA ARG A 116 0.69 4.33 -2.84
C ARG A 116 -0.35 4.43 -1.73
N ASN A 117 -0.64 3.33 -1.04
CA ASN A 117 -1.69 3.30 -0.02
C ASN A 117 -1.31 4.21 1.15
N TYR A 118 -2.33 4.76 1.83
CA TYR A 118 -2.14 5.42 3.12
C TYR A 118 -2.02 4.35 4.20
N GLU A 119 -0.77 4.04 4.51
CA GLU A 119 -0.36 3.12 5.56
C GLU A 119 0.19 3.94 6.73
N TYR A 120 0.07 3.36 7.91
CA TYR A 120 0.67 3.91 9.11
C TYR A 120 1.25 2.77 9.94
N GLY A 121 2.40 3.01 10.55
CA GLY A 121 3.06 2.00 11.34
C GLY A 121 4.00 2.59 12.38
N ILE A 122 4.70 1.70 13.06
CA ILE A 122 5.71 2.03 14.05
C ILE A 122 6.92 1.12 13.81
N GLN A 123 8.09 1.73 13.74
CA GLN A 123 9.39 1.08 13.81
C GLN A 123 9.87 1.07 15.26
N ILE A 124 10.39 -0.06 15.72
CA ILE A 124 10.74 -0.32 17.11
C ILE A 124 12.17 -0.85 17.16
N HIS A 125 13.01 -0.23 18.00
CA HIS A 125 14.42 -0.60 18.21
C HIS A 125 14.72 -1.04 19.65
N ASP A 126 13.72 -1.10 20.52
CA ASP A 126 13.93 -1.62 21.88
C ASP A 126 14.16 -3.14 21.82
N PRO A 127 15.34 -3.68 22.17
CA PRO A 127 15.62 -5.10 21.96
C PRO A 127 14.73 -6.02 22.81
N THR A 128 14.25 -5.56 23.97
CA THR A 128 13.35 -6.34 24.82
C THR A 128 11.98 -6.47 24.17
N ILE A 129 11.46 -5.38 23.61
CA ILE A 129 10.19 -5.39 22.89
C ILE A 129 10.33 -6.16 21.57
N VAL A 130 11.40 -5.94 20.81
CA VAL A 130 11.63 -6.63 19.53
C VAL A 130 11.74 -8.15 19.73
N ARG A 131 12.49 -8.63 20.72
CA ARG A 131 12.54 -10.07 21.06
C ARG A 131 11.18 -10.64 21.41
N ARG A 132 10.35 -9.89 22.14
CA ARG A 132 8.99 -10.31 22.46
C ARG A 132 8.13 -10.42 21.22
N ILE A 133 8.16 -9.40 20.35
CA ILE A 133 7.45 -9.43 19.06
C ILE A 133 7.93 -10.62 18.22
N ALA A 134 9.24 -10.85 18.12
CA ALA A 134 9.81 -11.96 17.38
C ALA A 134 9.27 -13.31 17.87
N ARG A 135 9.26 -13.52 19.20
CA ARG A 135 8.70 -14.73 19.82
C ARG A 135 7.21 -14.87 19.54
N ASP A 136 6.43 -13.81 19.76
CA ASP A 136 4.99 -13.82 19.52
C ASP A 136 4.69 -14.18 18.05
N LEU A 137 5.44 -13.63 17.09
CA LEU A 137 5.30 -13.95 15.66
C LEU A 137 5.75 -15.37 15.31
N GLN A 138 6.79 -15.90 15.96
CA GLN A 138 7.19 -17.30 15.80
C GLN A 138 6.11 -18.26 16.34
N ASP A 139 5.56 -17.96 17.51
CA ASP A 139 4.45 -18.71 18.10
C ASP A 139 3.22 -18.64 17.19
N TYR A 140 2.89 -17.47 16.63
CA TYR A 140 1.86 -17.33 15.59
C TYR A 140 2.15 -18.21 14.37
N GLY A 141 3.37 -18.16 13.85
CA GLY A 141 3.79 -18.98 12.71
C GLY A 141 3.68 -20.47 13.01
N SER A 142 3.94 -20.91 14.25
CA SER A 142 3.87 -22.32 14.65
C SER A 142 2.47 -22.93 14.50
N LEU A 143 1.42 -22.09 14.52
CA LEU A 143 0.03 -22.49 14.28
C LEU A 143 -0.27 -22.80 12.80
N GLY A 144 0.62 -22.34 11.90
CA GLY A 144 0.50 -22.53 10.46
C GLY A 144 1.23 -23.77 9.96
N ALA A 145 0.86 -24.22 8.76
CA ALA A 145 1.50 -25.32 8.07
C ALA A 145 2.80 -24.85 7.39
N SER A 146 3.90 -25.57 7.60
CA SER A 146 5.11 -25.39 6.79
C SER A 146 4.82 -25.80 5.35
N VAL A 147 5.31 -25.02 4.38
CA VAL A 147 5.15 -25.28 2.94
C VAL A 147 6.53 -25.51 2.35
N SER A 148 6.75 -26.70 1.78
CA SER A 148 7.98 -27.03 1.08
C SER A 148 8.09 -26.32 -0.26
N LEU A 149 9.29 -26.26 -0.83
CA LEU A 149 9.49 -25.70 -2.17
C LEU A 149 8.69 -26.47 -3.24
N GLU A 150 8.64 -27.80 -3.15
CA GLU A 150 7.87 -28.65 -4.06
C GLU A 150 6.37 -28.34 -3.99
N GLU A 151 5.82 -28.21 -2.77
CA GLU A 151 4.42 -27.82 -2.58
C GLU A 151 4.16 -26.39 -3.07
N MET A 152 5.10 -25.47 -2.86
CA MET A 152 4.96 -24.09 -3.33
C MET A 152 4.96 -24.02 -4.86
N ASP A 153 5.83 -24.78 -5.53
CA ASP A 153 5.86 -24.91 -6.99
C ASP A 153 4.55 -25.50 -7.51
N HIS A 154 4.06 -26.57 -6.89
CA HIS A 154 2.78 -27.17 -7.24
C HIS A 154 1.61 -26.17 -7.09
N ILE A 155 1.55 -25.44 -5.96
CA ILE A 155 0.53 -24.42 -5.72
C ILE A 155 0.61 -23.31 -6.78
N ALA A 156 1.81 -22.86 -7.13
CA ALA A 156 2.03 -21.80 -8.09
C ALA A 156 1.58 -22.22 -9.50
N ASP A 157 1.91 -23.44 -9.93
CA ASP A 157 1.49 -24.00 -11.23
C ASP A 157 -0.03 -24.19 -11.33
N VAL A 158 -0.64 -24.73 -10.27
CA VAL A 158 -2.09 -24.88 -10.18
C VAL A 158 -2.78 -23.52 -10.20
N ALA A 159 -2.30 -22.55 -9.43
CA ALA A 159 -2.85 -21.21 -9.38
C ALA A 159 -2.71 -20.49 -10.74
N ALA A 160 -1.58 -20.61 -11.44
CA ALA A 160 -1.39 -20.04 -12.76
C ALA A 160 -2.36 -20.65 -13.78
N THR A 161 -2.47 -21.98 -13.80
CA THR A 161 -3.40 -22.70 -14.68
C THR A 161 -4.85 -22.31 -14.42
N LEU A 162 -5.24 -22.21 -13.15
CA LEU A 162 -6.58 -21.80 -12.74
C LEU A 162 -6.83 -20.33 -13.07
N ARG A 163 -5.86 -19.43 -12.87
CA ARG A 163 -5.97 -18.01 -13.22
C ARG A 163 -6.16 -17.81 -14.72
N ASP A 164 -5.50 -18.60 -15.56
CA ASP A 164 -5.69 -18.55 -17.02
C ASP A 164 -7.09 -19.02 -17.42
N LYS A 165 -7.56 -20.14 -16.83
CA LYS A 165 -8.93 -20.64 -17.06
C LYS A 165 -9.99 -19.67 -16.51
N HIS A 166 -9.73 -19.07 -15.36
CA HIS A 166 -10.60 -18.13 -14.68
C HIS A 166 -10.66 -16.79 -15.42
N SER A 167 -9.53 -16.25 -15.88
CA SER A 167 -9.48 -15.03 -16.71
C SER A 167 -10.25 -15.18 -18.01
N ARG A 168 -10.20 -16.36 -18.66
CA ARG A 168 -10.97 -16.63 -19.88
C ARG A 168 -12.49 -16.68 -19.63
N LYS A 169 -12.93 -17.28 -18.51
CA LYS A 169 -14.35 -17.32 -18.10
C LYS A 169 -14.84 -15.98 -17.52
N LEU A 170 -14.00 -15.29 -16.77
CA LEU A 170 -14.29 -13.96 -16.25
C LEU A 170 -14.35 -12.94 -17.36
N ASN A 171 -13.48 -12.93 -18.37
CA ASN A 171 -13.55 -11.90 -19.41
C ASN A 171 -14.88 -11.95 -20.19
N SER A 172 -15.46 -13.13 -20.42
CA SER A 172 -16.79 -13.25 -21.03
C SER A 172 -17.93 -12.89 -20.07
N ALA A 173 -17.86 -13.29 -18.80
CA ALA A 173 -18.87 -12.95 -17.79
C ALA A 173 -18.81 -11.47 -17.35
N ARG A 174 -17.61 -10.90 -17.26
CA ARG A 174 -17.29 -9.54 -16.79
C ARG A 174 -17.68 -8.48 -17.81
N ILE A 175 -17.77 -8.78 -19.11
CA ILE A 175 -18.34 -7.81 -20.07
C ILE A 175 -19.81 -7.52 -19.72
N ASN A 176 -20.59 -8.57 -19.45
CA ASN A 176 -22.00 -8.44 -19.10
C ASN A 176 -22.19 -7.91 -17.67
N LEU A 177 -21.44 -8.46 -16.70
CA LEU A 177 -21.55 -8.02 -15.30
C LEU A 177 -21.04 -6.60 -15.09
N ARG A 178 -19.99 -6.14 -15.80
CA ARG A 178 -19.43 -4.79 -15.63
C ARG A 178 -20.38 -3.70 -16.08
N GLN A 179 -21.21 -3.94 -17.08
CA GLN A 179 -22.25 -2.96 -17.48
C GLN A 179 -23.31 -2.79 -16.38
N GLU A 180 -23.80 -3.88 -15.79
CA GLU A 180 -24.76 -3.81 -14.67
C GLU A 180 -24.12 -3.26 -13.39
N PHE A 181 -22.88 -3.68 -13.09
CA PHE A 181 -22.16 -3.29 -11.89
C PHE A 181 -21.65 -1.84 -11.94
N GLU A 182 -21.32 -1.29 -13.11
CA GLU A 182 -20.98 0.14 -13.23
C GLU A 182 -22.19 1.03 -12.98
N ILE A 183 -23.39 0.64 -13.44
CA ILE A 183 -24.64 1.36 -13.13
C ILE A 183 -24.90 1.37 -11.62
N GLN A 184 -24.69 0.23 -10.94
CA GLN A 184 -24.89 0.14 -9.49
C GLN A 184 -23.78 0.84 -8.69
N LEU A 185 -22.51 0.72 -9.09
CA LEU A 185 -21.38 1.39 -8.45
C LEU A 185 -21.48 2.90 -8.54
N GLU A 186 -22.03 3.45 -9.63
CA GLU A 186 -22.24 4.89 -9.74
C GLU A 186 -23.26 5.38 -8.70
N SER A 187 -24.34 4.64 -8.48
CA SER A 187 -25.33 4.95 -7.43
C SER A 187 -24.74 4.87 -6.00
N VAL A 188 -23.80 3.95 -5.77
CA VAL A 188 -23.09 3.81 -4.48
C VAL A 188 -22.02 4.89 -4.33
N ARG A 189 -21.29 5.25 -5.39
CA ARG A 189 -20.32 6.36 -5.40
C ARG A 189 -21.00 7.69 -5.11
N GLU A 190 -22.17 7.96 -5.69
CA GLU A 190 -22.97 9.13 -5.34
C GLU A 190 -23.34 9.12 -3.84
N SER A 191 -23.73 7.96 -3.31
CA SER A 191 -24.11 7.82 -1.90
C SER A 191 -22.91 8.00 -0.96
N LEU A 192 -21.73 7.47 -1.33
CA LEU A 192 -20.47 7.63 -0.59
C LEU A 192 -19.94 9.07 -0.69
N MET A 193 -20.11 9.75 -1.83
CA MET A 193 -19.83 11.19 -1.97
C MET A 193 -20.71 12.01 -1.02
N ARG A 194 -22.01 11.68 -0.91
CA ARG A 194 -22.94 12.35 0.02
C ARG A 194 -22.56 12.11 1.49
N LEU A 195 -21.98 10.95 1.84
CA LEU A 195 -21.53 10.63 3.20
C LEU A 195 -20.18 11.26 3.58
N ARG A 196 -19.33 11.64 2.61
CA ARG A 196 -17.99 12.19 2.85
C ARG A 196 -17.97 13.64 3.31
N GLY A 197 -19.04 14.40 3.08
CA GLY A 197 -19.21 15.72 3.69
C GLY A 197 -19.90 15.60 5.05
N LYS A 198 -19.45 16.34 6.06
CA LYS A 198 -20.39 16.73 7.12
C LYS A 198 -21.61 17.40 6.45
N PRO A 199 -22.84 17.32 6.99
CA PRO A 199 -23.97 18.06 6.42
C PRO A 199 -23.58 19.53 6.18
N GLY A 200 -23.50 19.96 4.91
CA GLY A 200 -23.08 21.30 4.51
C GLY A 200 -21.58 21.53 4.19
N GLU A 201 -20.71 20.51 4.22
CA GLU A 201 -19.29 20.66 3.86
C GLU A 201 -19.08 20.65 2.34
N SER A 202 -18.52 21.73 1.78
CA SER A 202 -18.25 21.84 0.34
C SER A 202 -16.99 21.08 -0.08
N THR A 203 -16.90 20.64 -1.34
CA THR A 203 -15.68 20.04 -1.92
C THR A 203 -14.44 20.94 -1.71
N ASN A 204 -14.64 22.25 -1.71
CA ASN A 204 -13.61 23.24 -1.47
C ASN A 204 -13.03 23.14 -0.03
N ALA A 205 -13.88 22.85 0.97
CA ALA A 205 -13.44 22.64 2.35
C ALA A 205 -12.61 21.35 2.51
N ILE A 206 -12.97 20.29 1.80
CA ILE A 206 -12.20 19.04 1.76
C ILE A 206 -10.81 19.28 1.17
N PHE A 207 -10.72 19.96 0.02
CA PHE A 207 -9.43 20.33 -0.56
C PHE A 207 -8.63 21.25 0.36
N ALA A 208 -9.25 22.24 0.99
CA ALA A 208 -8.58 23.14 1.93
C ALA A 208 -7.92 22.38 3.10
N ARG A 209 -8.65 21.45 3.73
CA ARG A 209 -8.11 20.60 4.80
C ARG A 209 -6.95 19.72 4.31
N THR A 210 -7.06 19.21 3.09
CA THR A 210 -6.03 18.37 2.46
C THR A 210 -4.76 19.16 2.17
N ILE A 211 -4.89 20.39 1.68
CA ILE A 211 -3.76 21.30 1.46
C ILE A 211 -3.04 21.56 2.78
N LEU A 212 -3.77 21.90 3.85
CA LEU A 212 -3.16 22.11 5.17
C LEU A 212 -2.45 20.86 5.68
N TYR A 213 -3.03 19.67 5.47
CA TYR A 213 -2.39 18.40 5.82
C TYR A 213 -1.07 18.18 5.07
N LEU A 214 -1.06 18.36 3.74
CA LEU A 214 0.13 18.19 2.92
C LEU A 214 1.25 19.16 3.30
N LEU A 215 0.90 20.41 3.59
CA LEU A 215 1.86 21.47 3.93
C LEU A 215 2.46 21.34 5.34
N LYS A 216 1.88 20.54 6.23
CA LYS A 216 2.52 20.20 7.52
C LYS A 216 3.83 19.45 7.35
N ASN A 217 3.96 18.68 6.27
CA ASN A 217 5.11 17.79 6.05
C ASN A 217 6.20 18.46 5.20
N LYS A 218 5.83 19.31 4.23
CA LYS A 218 6.77 20.05 3.37
C LYS A 218 6.09 21.17 2.61
N SER A 219 6.87 22.20 2.24
CA SER A 219 6.45 23.22 1.28
C SER A 219 6.32 22.64 -0.13
N LEU A 220 5.28 23.02 -0.88
CA LEU A 220 4.95 22.42 -2.18
C LEU A 220 4.52 23.47 -3.20
N THR A 221 4.95 23.33 -4.45
CA THR A 221 4.34 24.05 -5.57
C THR A 221 2.93 23.50 -5.87
N THR A 222 2.08 24.29 -6.52
CA THR A 222 0.75 23.80 -6.98
C THR A 222 0.88 22.59 -7.91
N ARG A 223 1.94 22.51 -8.72
CA ARG A 223 2.17 21.39 -9.65
C ARG A 223 2.49 20.09 -8.90
N GLU A 224 3.29 20.15 -7.84
CA GLU A 224 3.61 18.99 -7.00
C GLU A 224 2.43 18.58 -6.11
N MET A 225 1.60 19.54 -5.72
CA MET A 225 0.46 19.29 -4.85
C MET A 225 -0.68 18.55 -5.55
N HIS A 226 -0.91 18.80 -6.85
CA HIS A 226 -1.97 18.14 -7.63
C HIS A 226 -1.91 16.61 -7.61
N PRO A 227 -0.79 15.92 -7.94
CA PRO A 227 -0.73 14.47 -7.91
C PRO A 227 -0.90 13.92 -6.48
N LEU A 228 -0.43 14.63 -5.45
CA LEU A 228 -0.65 14.24 -4.06
C LEU A 228 -2.13 14.34 -3.67
N ILE A 229 -2.81 15.42 -4.03
CA ILE A 229 -4.25 15.59 -3.78
C ILE A 229 -5.07 14.54 -4.54
N GLN A 230 -4.73 14.28 -5.80
CA GLN A 230 -5.40 13.26 -6.62
C GLN A 230 -5.22 11.85 -6.05
N ASN A 231 -4.05 11.55 -5.48
CA ASN A 231 -3.83 10.30 -4.76
C ASN A 231 -4.62 10.23 -3.45
N ILE A 232 -4.87 11.35 -2.76
CA ILE A 232 -5.68 11.38 -1.52
C ILE A 232 -7.17 11.25 -1.85
N HIS A 233 -7.62 11.89 -2.94
CA HIS A 233 -9.03 11.97 -3.33
C HIS A 233 -9.26 11.59 -4.80
N PRO A 234 -8.98 10.33 -5.20
CA PRO A 234 -9.16 9.90 -6.59
C PRO A 234 -10.62 10.03 -7.05
N ASP A 235 -11.58 9.97 -6.13
CA ASP A 235 -13.01 10.17 -6.36
C ASP A 235 -13.39 11.64 -6.60
N LEU A 236 -12.66 12.61 -6.04
CA LEU A 236 -12.92 14.05 -6.26
C LEU A 236 -12.05 14.64 -7.38
N CYS A 237 -11.07 13.88 -7.86
CA CYS A 237 -10.07 14.29 -8.84
C CYS A 237 -10.21 13.53 -10.15
N ASP A 238 -11.42 13.58 -10.73
CA ASP A 238 -11.74 12.95 -12.00
C ASP A 238 -11.11 13.72 -13.18
N ASP A 239 -10.18 13.07 -13.87
CA ASP A 239 -9.53 13.61 -15.07
C ASP A 239 -10.39 13.50 -16.34
N GLN A 240 -11.56 12.87 -16.30
CA GLN A 240 -12.51 12.88 -17.42
C GLN A 240 -13.36 14.16 -17.46
N ILE A 241 -13.42 14.91 -16.35
CA ILE A 241 -14.23 16.12 -16.24
C ILE A 241 -13.36 17.36 -16.46
N ASP A 242 -13.56 17.99 -17.62
CA ASP A 242 -12.96 19.26 -17.97
C ASP A 242 -13.87 20.44 -17.60
N ARG A 243 -13.27 21.52 -17.09
CA ARG A 243 -13.98 22.77 -16.86
C ARG A 243 -14.13 23.53 -18.18
N ILE A 244 -15.37 23.63 -18.65
CA ILE A 244 -15.73 24.38 -19.86
C ILE A 244 -16.51 25.63 -19.44
N ILE A 245 -16.05 26.80 -19.86
CA ILE A 245 -16.81 28.06 -19.71
C ILE A 245 -16.96 28.67 -21.10
N ASN A 246 -18.20 28.95 -21.52
CA ASN A 246 -18.51 29.51 -22.83
C ASN A 246 -17.86 28.73 -23.99
N GLY A 247 -17.79 27.40 -23.89
CA GLY A 247 -17.21 26.51 -24.90
C GLY A 247 -15.67 26.41 -24.88
N ILE A 248 -14.98 27.14 -23.99
CA ILE A 248 -13.51 27.10 -23.87
C ILE A 248 -13.11 26.16 -22.73
N GLN A 249 -12.19 25.24 -23.01
CA GLN A 249 -11.64 24.29 -22.05
C GLN A 249 -10.53 24.95 -21.20
N PHE A 250 -10.76 25.08 -19.89
CA PHE A 250 -9.80 25.66 -18.95
C PHE A 250 -8.95 24.61 -18.22
N GLY A 251 -9.04 23.34 -18.65
CA GLY A 251 -8.43 22.18 -18.01
C GLY A 251 -9.32 21.53 -16.95
N LYS A 252 -8.78 20.55 -16.23
CA LYS A 252 -9.55 19.67 -15.32
C LYS A 252 -10.23 20.43 -14.19
N GLU A 253 -11.51 20.13 -13.97
CA GLU A 253 -12.35 20.88 -13.02
C GLU A 253 -11.82 20.83 -11.59
N TRP A 254 -11.37 19.66 -11.14
CA TRP A 254 -10.85 19.47 -9.80
C TRP A 254 -9.58 20.32 -9.53
N LYS A 255 -8.71 20.51 -10.53
CA LYS A 255 -7.51 21.37 -10.41
C LYS A 255 -7.89 22.82 -10.17
N HIS A 256 -9.01 23.28 -10.73
CA HIS A 256 -9.54 24.62 -10.43
C HIS A 256 -10.08 24.72 -9.01
N ARG A 257 -10.80 23.70 -8.53
CA ARG A 257 -11.29 23.66 -7.15
C ARG A 257 -10.14 23.65 -6.14
N VAL A 258 -9.05 22.93 -6.42
CA VAL A 258 -7.82 22.97 -5.60
C VAL A 258 -7.22 24.38 -5.54
N ARG A 259 -7.10 25.07 -6.70
CA ARG A 259 -6.62 26.46 -6.72
C ARG A 259 -7.54 27.41 -5.95
N GLY A 260 -8.86 27.21 -6.05
CA GLY A 260 -9.84 27.94 -5.24
C GLY A 260 -9.59 27.78 -3.74
N ALA A 261 -9.36 26.54 -3.29
CA ALA A 261 -9.04 26.24 -1.90
C ALA A 261 -7.72 26.91 -1.45
N GLN A 262 -6.69 26.92 -2.31
CA GLN A 262 -5.43 27.63 -2.03
C GLN A 262 -5.66 29.13 -1.83
N VAL A 263 -6.43 29.78 -2.71
CA VAL A 263 -6.76 31.21 -2.60
C VAL A 263 -7.54 31.49 -1.31
N ASP A 264 -8.52 30.66 -0.98
CA ASP A 264 -9.31 30.82 0.24
C ASP A 264 -8.48 30.67 1.51
N LEU A 265 -7.58 29.68 1.57
CA LEU A 265 -6.67 29.49 2.70
C LEU A 265 -5.69 30.65 2.85
N ARG A 266 -5.16 31.15 1.73
CA ARG A 266 -4.27 32.32 1.72
C ARG A 266 -4.99 33.56 2.24
N ARG A 267 -6.22 33.81 1.79
CA ARG A 267 -7.05 34.93 2.27
C ARG A 267 -7.34 34.83 3.78
N LYS A 268 -7.44 33.60 4.31
CA LYS A 268 -7.59 33.33 5.75
C LYS A 268 -6.27 33.43 6.54
N GLY A 269 -5.14 33.68 5.88
CA GLY A 269 -3.83 33.77 6.52
C GLY A 269 -3.29 32.43 7.04
N LEU A 270 -3.77 31.30 6.53
CA LEU A 270 -3.35 29.97 6.97
C LEU A 270 -2.19 29.40 6.15
N ILE A 271 -2.02 29.89 4.92
CA ILE A 271 -0.93 29.52 4.03
C ILE A 271 -0.42 30.77 3.31
N GLU A 272 0.83 30.73 2.90
CA GLU A 272 1.43 31.76 2.07
C GLU A 272 2.21 31.15 0.90
N LEU A 273 2.47 31.96 -0.12
CA LEU A 273 3.23 31.57 -1.30
C LEU A 273 4.58 32.30 -1.27
N VAL A 274 5.64 31.56 -0.95
CA VAL A 274 7.02 32.08 -0.87
C VAL A 274 7.86 31.39 -1.92
N ASN A 275 8.51 32.16 -2.81
CA ASN A 275 9.34 31.63 -3.90
C ASN A 275 8.65 30.54 -4.74
N GLY A 276 7.34 30.72 -5.03
CA GLY A 276 6.54 29.77 -5.81
C GLY A 276 6.09 28.50 -5.06
N HIS A 277 6.43 28.36 -3.78
CA HIS A 277 6.04 27.24 -2.93
C HIS A 277 5.02 27.68 -1.89
N TRP A 278 3.96 26.90 -1.76
CA TRP A 278 3.00 27.07 -0.67
C TRP A 278 3.59 26.51 0.62
N GLN A 279 3.43 27.24 1.71
CA GLN A 279 3.81 26.82 3.06
C GLN A 279 2.77 27.30 4.08
N LEU A 280 2.77 26.68 5.26
CA LEU A 280 1.96 27.16 6.39
C LEU A 280 2.54 28.49 6.90
N VAL A 281 1.65 29.40 7.32
CA VAL A 281 2.02 30.63 8.05
C VAL A 281 2.24 30.31 9.52
#